data_AF-A0A0G1ML74-F1
#
_entry.id   AF-A0A0G1ML74-F1
#
_cell.length_a   1.000
_cell.length_b   1.000
_cell.length_c   1.000
_cell.angle_alpha   90.00
_cell.angle_beta   90.00
_cell.angle_gamma   90.00
#
_symmetry.space_group_name_H-M   'P 1'
#
loop_
_entity.id
_entity.type
_entity.pdbx_description
1 polymer ?
#
loop_
_entity_poly.entity_id
_entity_poly.type
_entity_poly.pdbx_seq_one_letter_code
_entity_poly.pdbx_strand_id
1 'polypeptide(L)' 'ADHGNVEEMINATTGEIETEHSSAPVPFIAVSKDFAGRGQPLTSGILADVAPTILKILGLETPSSMTGTNLLNSHYG' A
#
# COMPACT_ATOMS: atom_id res chain seq x y z
N ALA A 1 0.00 6.54 0.02
CA ALA A 1 -0.05 7.55 -1.06
C ALA A 1 -0.60 6.88 -2.31
N ASP A 2 -0.95 7.65 -3.33
CA ASP A 2 -1.40 7.19 -4.64
C ASP A 2 -0.26 7.16 -5.67
N HIS A 3 0.82 7.91 -5.45
CA HIS A 3 2.05 7.87 -6.23
C HIS A 3 3.25 8.42 -5.43
N GLY A 4 4.44 8.37 -6.02
CA GLY A 4 5.64 9.05 -5.54
C GLY A 4 5.76 10.48 -6.09
N ASN A 5 6.51 11.34 -5.41
CA ASN A 5 6.92 12.67 -5.85
C ASN A 5 8.09 13.17 -4.97
N VAL A 6 7.79 13.49 -3.70
CA VAL A 6 8.70 14.22 -2.79
C VAL A 6 10.00 13.48 -2.45
N GLU A 7 10.06 12.18 -2.68
CA GLU A 7 11.28 11.38 -2.54
C GLU A 7 12.33 11.69 -3.61
N GLU A 8 11.93 12.23 -4.77
CA GLU A 8 12.79 12.63 -5.88
C GLU A 8 12.56 14.10 -6.22
N MET A 9 13.28 15.01 -5.53
CA MET A 9 13.14 16.47 -5.73
C MET A 9 14.17 17.05 -6.71
N ILE A 10 15.21 16.29 -7.05
CA ILE A 10 16.31 16.70 -7.94
C ILE A 10 16.59 15.55 -8.90
N ASN A 11 16.63 15.86 -10.19
CA ASN A 11 16.97 14.88 -11.21
C ASN A 11 18.44 14.48 -11.07
N ALA A 12 18.71 13.21 -10.78
CA ALA A 12 20.08 12.74 -10.52
C ALA A 12 21.02 12.80 -11.74
N THR A 13 20.47 12.90 -12.95
CA THR A 13 21.25 12.97 -14.20
C THR A 13 21.52 14.40 -14.63
N THR A 14 20.51 15.29 -14.56
CA THR A 14 20.63 16.67 -15.04
C THR A 14 20.94 17.68 -13.92
N GLY A 15 20.63 17.34 -12.67
CA GLY A 15 20.76 18.24 -11.52
C GLY A 15 19.65 19.29 -11.40
N GLU A 16 18.64 19.23 -12.27
CA GLU A 16 17.51 20.17 -12.27
C GLU A 16 16.47 19.79 -11.19
N ILE A 17 15.61 20.76 -10.86
CA ILE A 17 14.48 20.53 -9.95
C ILE A 17 13.49 19.58 -10.63
N GLU A 18 13.13 18.51 -9.92
CA GLU A 18 12.11 17.58 -10.36
C GLU A 18 10.73 18.06 -9.91
N THR A 19 9.77 18.08 -10.82
CA THR A 19 8.40 18.57 -10.55
C THR A 19 7.33 17.54 -10.89
N GLU A 20 7.71 16.45 -11.55
CA GLU A 20 6.82 15.38 -11.96
C GLU A 20 6.62 14.34 -10.85
N HIS A 21 5.62 13.46 -11.05
CA HIS A 21 5.45 12.30 -10.19
C HIS A 21 6.49 11.23 -10.52
N SER A 22 6.90 10.45 -9.53
CA SER A 22 7.78 9.31 -9.73
C SER A 22 6.98 8.00 -9.78
N SER A 23 7.61 6.94 -10.28
CA SER A 23 7.12 5.56 -10.19
C SER A 23 7.58 4.83 -8.91
N ALA A 24 8.07 5.57 -7.90
CA ALA A 24 8.53 4.97 -6.65
C ALA A 24 7.38 4.23 -5.93
N PRO A 25 7.67 3.07 -5.30
CA PRO A 25 6.67 2.38 -4.50
C PRO A 25 6.25 3.24 -3.30
N VAL A 26 4.97 3.18 -2.95
CA VAL A 26 4.40 3.94 -1.84
C VAL A 26 4.29 3.08 -0.57
N PRO A 27 4.49 3.65 0.63
CA PRO A 27 4.27 2.92 1.86
C PRO A 27 2.78 2.66 2.09
N PHE A 28 2.47 1.48 2.61
CA PHE A 28 1.14 1.11 3.07
C PHE A 28 1.22 0.54 4.49
N ILE A 29 0.53 1.17 5.44
CA ILE A 29 0.60 0.85 6.86
C ILE A 29 -0.82 0.62 7.38
N ALA A 30 -1.08 -0.56 7.92
CA ALA A 30 -2.34 -0.90 8.56
C ALA A 30 -2.19 -0.85 10.10
N VAL A 31 -3.03 -0.07 10.77
CA VAL A 31 -3.00 0.09 12.23
C VAL A 31 -4.36 -0.25 12.82
N SER A 32 -4.40 -1.25 13.69
CA SER A 32 -5.58 -1.66 14.46
C SER A 32 -5.15 -2.10 15.85
N LYS A 33 -6.07 -2.00 16.83
CA LYS A 33 -5.89 -2.61 18.15
C LYS A 33 -5.70 -4.12 18.04
N ASP A 34 -6.33 -4.75 17.05
CA ASP A 34 -6.18 -6.18 16.82
C ASP A 34 -4.75 -6.55 16.40
N PHE A 35 -3.97 -5.60 15.85
CA PHE A 35 -2.58 -5.84 15.49
C PHE A 35 -1.59 -5.54 16.63
N ALA A 36 -2.07 -5.07 17.79
CA ALA A 36 -1.22 -4.75 18.93
C ALA A 36 -0.43 -5.99 19.38
N GLY A 37 0.90 -5.87 19.46
CA GLY A 37 1.80 -6.98 19.79
C GLY A 37 1.94 -8.05 18.70
N ARG A 38 1.30 -7.87 17.55
CA ARG A 38 1.30 -8.83 16.43
C ARG A 38 1.81 -8.25 15.12
N GLY A 39 2.24 -6.98 15.09
CA GLY A 39 2.69 -6.27 13.90
C GLY A 39 3.58 -7.11 12.98
N GLN A 40 3.20 -7.19 11.70
CA GLN A 40 3.87 -7.98 10.69
C GLN A 40 3.94 -7.19 9.38
N PRO A 41 4.94 -7.48 8.52
CA PRO A 41 5.01 -6.88 7.19
C PRO A 41 3.79 -7.31 6.36
N LEU A 42 3.23 -6.36 5.62
CA LEU A 42 2.26 -6.66 4.58
C LEU A 42 2.97 -7.26 3.37
N THR A 43 2.24 -8.04 2.58
CA THR A 43 2.74 -8.46 1.26
C THR A 43 2.83 -7.24 0.34
N SER A 44 3.86 -7.17 -0.50
CA SER A 44 3.94 -6.15 -1.55
C SER A 44 2.80 -6.32 -2.56
N GLY A 45 2.26 -5.21 -3.06
CA GLY A 45 1.14 -5.23 -4.00
C GLY A 45 0.98 -3.91 -4.76
N ILE A 46 -0.20 -3.73 -5.33
CA ILE A 46 -0.59 -2.55 -6.11
C ILE A 46 -1.73 -1.79 -5.42
N LEU A 47 -2.04 -0.58 -5.92
CA LEU A 47 -3.11 0.25 -5.32
C LEU A 47 -4.49 -0.44 -5.32
N ALA A 48 -4.77 -1.30 -6.31
CA ALA A 48 -6.02 -2.05 -6.37
C ALA A 48 -6.21 -3.03 -5.19
N ASP A 49 -5.13 -3.38 -4.50
CA ASP A 49 -5.12 -4.31 -3.36
C ASP A 49 -5.54 -3.64 -2.04
N VAL A 50 -5.54 -2.30 -2.00
CA VAL A 50 -5.87 -1.52 -0.79
C VAL A 50 -7.32 -1.77 -0.36
N ALA A 51 -8.28 -1.72 -1.28
CA ALA A 51 -9.69 -1.90 -0.95
C ALA A 51 -10.03 -3.33 -0.45
N PRO A 52 -9.63 -4.41 -1.14
CA PRO A 52 -9.78 -5.78 -0.62
C PRO A 52 -9.11 -6.00 0.74
N THR A 53 -7.96 -5.37 1.00
CA THR A 53 -7.29 -5.45 2.31
C THR A 53 -8.12 -4.80 3.41
N ILE A 54 -8.71 -3.62 3.16
CA ILE A 54 -9.59 -2.95 4.12
C ILE A 54 -10.85 -3.79 4.40
N LEU A 55 -11.48 -4.35 3.38
CA LEU A 55 -12.65 -5.22 3.56
C LEU A 55 -12.32 -6.42 4.45
N LYS A 56 -11.17 -7.06 4.26
CA LYS A 56 -10.70 -8.15 5.12
C LYS A 56 -10.52 -7.71 6.57
N ILE A 57 -9.94 -6.53 6.82
CA ILE A 57 -9.79 -5.97 8.18
C ILE A 57 -11.14 -5.75 8.85
N LEU A 58 -12.14 -5.30 8.08
CA LEU A 58 -13.51 -5.07 8.57
C LEU A 58 -14.34 -6.36 8.68
N GLY A 59 -13.82 -7.51 8.28
CA GLY A 59 -14.55 -8.78 8.26
C GLY A 59 -15.68 -8.82 7.22
N LEU A 60 -15.56 -8.04 6.14
CA LEU A 60 -16.53 -7.97 5.05
C LEU A 60 -16.08 -8.84 3.86
N GLU A 61 -17.05 -9.35 3.10
CA GLU A 61 -16.77 -10.08 1.86
C GLU A 61 -16.27 -9.13 0.76
N THR A 62 -15.24 -9.58 0.03
CA THR A 62 -14.75 -8.88 -1.16
C THR A 62 -15.62 -9.22 -2.36
N PRO A 63 -16.23 -8.25 -3.04
CA PRO A 63 -17.02 -8.49 -4.25
C PRO A 63 -16.19 -9.14 -5.36
N SER A 64 -16.81 -10.03 -6.15
CA SER A 64 -16.14 -10.71 -7.28
C SER A 64 -15.66 -9.76 -8.39
N SER A 65 -16.17 -8.53 -8.45
CA SER A 65 -15.71 -7.49 -9.37
C SER A 65 -14.38 -6.85 -8.96
N MET A 66 -13.95 -7.00 -7.70
CA MET A 66 -12.63 -6.55 -7.26
C MET A 66 -11.60 -7.63 -7.57
N THR A 67 -10.66 -7.32 -8.46
CA THR A 67 -9.58 -8.24 -8.87
C THR A 67 -8.31 -8.09 -8.05
N GLY A 68 -8.22 -7.05 -7.22
CA GLY A 68 -7.13 -6.88 -6.26
C GLY A 68 -7.16 -7.95 -5.15
N THR A 69 -6.03 -8.15 -4.49
CA THR A 69 -5.83 -9.18 -3.47
C THR A 69 -5.63 -8.54 -2.10
N ASN A 70 -6.07 -9.21 -1.03
CA ASN A 70 -5.76 -8.77 0.33
C ASN A 70 -4.26 -8.93 0.65
N LEU A 71 -3.63 -7.89 1.21
CA LEU A 71 -2.20 -7.84 1.54
C LEU A 71 -1.85 -8.32 2.96
N LEU A 72 -2.84 -8.61 3.81
CA LEU A 72 -2.58 -9.22 5.13
C LEU A 72 -2.11 -10.66 4.98
N ASN A 73 -1.07 -11.04 5.72
CA ASN A 73 -0.60 -12.42 5.78
C ASN A 73 -1.65 -13.36 6.40
N SER A 74 -1.57 -14.65 6.03
CA SER A 74 -2.53 -15.71 6.40
C SER A 74 -2.77 -15.89 7.90
N HIS A 75 -1.86 -15.40 8.75
CA HIS A 75 -2.00 -15.43 10.21
C HIS A 75 -3.10 -14.51 10.78
N TYR A 76 -3.72 -13.68 9.94
CA TYR A 76 -4.86 -12.82 10.29
C TYR A 76 -6.21 -13.35 9.74
N GLY A 77 -6.25 -14.64 9.41
CA GLY A 77 -7.42 -15.35 8.88
C GLY A 77 -8.27 -16.00 9.95
#